data_AF-A0A6P0U9D4-F1
#
_entry.id   AF-A0A6P0U9D4-F1
#
_cell.length_a   1.000
_cell.length_b   1.000
_cell.length_c   1.000
_cell.angle_alpha   90.00
_cell.angle_beta   90.00
_cell.angle_gamma   90.00
#
_symmetry.space_group_name_H-M   'P 1'
#
loop_
_entity.id
_entity.type
_entity.pdbx_description
1 polymer ?
#
loop_
_entity_poly.entity_id
_entity_poly.type
_entity_poly.pdbx_seq_one_letter_code
_entity_poly.pdbx_strand_id
1 'polypeptide(L)'
;MIIVSIYSTLIQIILSRSLANHLENVSHDKINRYLKVENFDDQDLWKNVKKEIVTNTEGYLIFDDTVLNKKHSNKIDLVRRQYSGNEHQVVC
;
A
#
# COMPACT_ATOMS: atom_id res chain seq x y z
N MET A 1 -6.69 11.64 13.49
CA MET A 1 -7.82 10.83 12.97
C MET A 1 -7.87 10.80 11.44
N ILE A 2 -7.63 11.92 10.76
CA ILE A 2 -7.64 11.97 9.28
C ILE A 2 -6.42 11.24 8.68
N ILE A 3 -5.19 11.49 9.15
CA ILE A 3 -3.94 10.87 8.63
C ILE A 3 -3.98 9.32 8.67
N VAL A 4 -4.40 8.72 9.78
CA VAL A 4 -4.48 7.25 9.93
C VAL A 4 -5.51 6.61 8.97
N SER A 5 -6.65 7.27 8.76
CA SER A 5 -7.70 6.78 7.85
C SER A 5 -7.23 6.75 6.38
N ILE A 6 -6.32 7.66 6.02
CA ILE A 6 -5.79 7.82 4.67
C ILE A 6 -4.78 6.72 4.35
N TYR A 7 -3.84 6.44 5.26
CA TYR A 7 -2.91 5.33 5.12
C TYR A 7 -3.67 4.01 4.99
N SER A 8 -4.67 3.79 5.85
CA SER A 8 -5.51 2.59 5.80
C SER A 8 -6.18 2.42 4.43
N THR A 9 -6.84 3.46 3.90
CA THR A 9 -7.54 3.37 2.61
C THR A 9 -6.59 3.14 1.44
N LEU A 10 -5.42 3.80 1.44
CA LEU A 10 -4.41 3.65 0.38
C LEU A 10 -3.80 2.24 0.40
N ILE A 11 -3.44 1.76 1.59
CA ILE A 11 -2.93 0.41 1.86
C ILE A 11 -3.94 -0.63 1.37
N GLN A 12 -5.23 -0.49 1.72
CA GLN A 12 -6.29 -1.41 1.30
C GLN A 12 -6.40 -1.54 -0.23
N ILE A 13 -6.36 -0.43 -0.96
CA ILE A 13 -6.47 -0.45 -2.43
C ILE A 13 -5.24 -1.11 -3.07
N ILE A 14 -4.04 -0.84 -2.55
CA ILE A 14 -2.79 -1.40 -3.09
C ILE A 14 -2.72 -2.90 -2.81
N LEU A 15 -2.97 -3.31 -1.55
CA LEU A 15 -2.99 -4.71 -1.15
C LEU A 15 -4.07 -5.50 -1.90
N SER A 16 -5.28 -4.96 -2.04
CA SER A 16 -6.36 -5.62 -2.79
C SER A 16 -5.97 -5.95 -4.23
N ARG A 17 -5.34 -4.99 -4.92
CA ARG A 17 -4.90 -5.19 -6.30
C ARG A 17 -3.70 -6.14 -6.40
N SER A 18 -2.73 -5.99 -5.52
CA SER A 18 -1.54 -6.85 -5.49
C SER A 18 -1.89 -8.30 -5.18
N LEU A 19 -2.72 -8.51 -4.16
CA LEU A 19 -3.07 -9.83 -3.65
C LEU A 19 -4.01 -10.58 -4.61
N ALA A 20 -4.99 -9.89 -5.21
CA ALA A 20 -5.87 -10.51 -6.21
C ALA A 20 -5.11 -10.95 -7.48
N ASN A 21 -4.03 -10.27 -7.85
CA ASN A 21 -3.21 -10.65 -8.99
C ASN A 21 -2.31 -11.87 -8.71
N HIS A 22 -2.02 -12.17 -7.45
CA HIS A 22 -1.08 -13.23 -7.04
C HIS A 22 -1.76 -14.43 -6.36
N LEU A 23 -3.06 -14.34 -6.04
CA LEU A 23 -3.86 -15.44 -5.52
C LEU A 23 -4.80 -15.95 -6.60
N GLU A 24 -4.49 -17.13 -7.16
CA GLU A 24 -5.41 -17.84 -8.04
C GLU A 24 -6.72 -18.14 -7.28
N ASN A 25 -7.87 -17.88 -7.93
CA ASN A 25 -9.23 -18.06 -7.40
C ASN A 25 -9.72 -17.09 -6.32
N VAL A 26 -9.11 -15.90 -6.19
CA VAL A 26 -9.62 -14.84 -5.29
C VAL A 26 -10.02 -13.60 -6.09
N SER A 27 -11.30 -13.20 -5.99
CA SER A 27 -11.78 -11.97 -6.64
C SER A 27 -11.39 -10.71 -5.87
N HIS A 28 -11.23 -9.60 -6.58
CA HIS A 28 -10.99 -8.28 -5.98
C HIS A 28 -12.04 -7.91 -4.92
N ASP A 29 -13.31 -8.25 -5.14
CA ASP A 29 -14.39 -7.95 -4.21
C ASP A 29 -14.26 -8.73 -2.89
N LYS A 30 -13.79 -9.98 -2.95
CA LYS A 30 -13.56 -10.79 -1.76
C LYS A 30 -12.45 -10.18 -0.89
N ILE A 31 -11.38 -9.68 -1.52
CA ILE A 31 -10.27 -9.03 -0.81
C ILE A 31 -10.69 -7.67 -0.28
N ASN A 32 -11.40 -6.86 -1.07
CA ASN A 32 -11.94 -5.57 -0.63
C ASN A 32 -12.87 -5.72 0.57
N ARG A 33 -13.74 -6.74 0.57
CA ARG A 33 -14.64 -7.02 1.70
C ARG A 33 -13.85 -7.45 2.93
N TYR A 34 -12.87 -8.34 2.77
CA TYR A 34 -11.99 -8.76 3.86
C TYR A 34 -11.27 -7.56 4.49
N LEU A 35 -10.61 -6.74 3.68
CA LEU A 35 -9.86 -5.57 4.13
C LEU A 35 -10.72 -4.46 4.76
N LYS A 36 -12.02 -4.39 4.43
CA LYS A 36 -12.97 -3.44 5.04
C LYS A 36 -13.56 -3.91 6.36
N VAL A 37 -13.73 -5.22 6.52
CA VAL A 37 -14.34 -5.82 7.71
C VAL A 37 -13.31 -6.05 8.79
N GLU A 38 -12.12 -6.51 8.41
CA GLU A 38 -11.02 -6.71 9.33
C GLU A 38 -10.39 -5.37 9.72
N ASN A 39 -10.15 -5.20 11.01
CA ASN A 39 -9.51 -4.01 11.56
C ASN A 39 -8.06 -4.35 11.89
N PHE A 40 -7.17 -4.16 10.91
CA PHE A 40 -5.75 -4.44 11.08
C PHE A 40 -5.04 -3.26 11.74
N ASP A 41 -4.25 -3.55 12.78
CA ASP A 41 -3.25 -2.63 13.29
C ASP A 41 -1.91 -2.84 12.57
N ASP A 42 -1.08 -1.82 12.49
CA ASP A 42 0.27 -1.89 11.90
C ASP A 42 1.12 -2.97 12.60
N GLN A 43 0.87 -3.19 13.89
CA GLN A 43 1.50 -4.27 14.64
C GLN A 43 1.13 -5.66 14.14
N ASP A 44 -0.07 -5.86 13.62
CA ASP A 44 -0.50 -7.18 13.13
C ASP A 44 0.23 -7.53 11.83
N LEU A 45 0.45 -6.55 10.95
CA LEU A 45 1.31 -6.74 9.79
C LEU A 45 2.74 -7.08 10.21
N TRP A 46 3.31 -6.31 11.15
CA TRP A 46 4.67 -6.53 11.63
C TRP A 46 4.87 -7.92 12.25
N LYS A 47 3.92 -8.40 13.06
CA LYS A 47 3.96 -9.74 13.67
C LYS A 47 4.07 -10.86 12.62
N ASN A 48 3.43 -10.67 11.46
CA ASN A 48 3.46 -11.63 10.35
C ASN A 48 4.74 -11.52 9.52
N VAL A 49 5.21 -10.30 9.21
CA VAL A 49 6.33 -10.09 8.28
C VAL A 49 7.71 -10.24 8.95
N LYS A 50 7.85 -9.93 10.24
CA LYS A 50 9.16 -9.91 10.91
C LYS A 50 9.96 -11.21 10.79
N LYS A 51 9.28 -12.35 10.63
CA LYS A 51 9.91 -13.68 10.51
C LYS A 51 10.56 -13.90 9.15
N GLU A 52 10.11 -13.19 8.13
CA GLU A 52 10.63 -13.24 6.77
C GLU A 52 11.85 -12.32 6.57
N ILE A 53 12.11 -11.43 7.53
CA ILE A 53 13.23 -10.47 7.47
C ILE A 53 14.50 -11.16 7.97
N VAL A 54 15.44 -11.39 7.06
CA VAL A 54 16.78 -11.90 7.41
C VAL A 54 17.63 -10.77 7.97
N THR A 55 18.05 -10.90 9.22
CA THR A 55 18.96 -9.93 9.87
C THR A 55 20.41 -10.39 9.76
N ASN A 56 21.31 -9.47 9.41
CA ASN A 56 22.76 -9.69 9.41
C ASN A 56 23.42 -8.52 10.16
N THR A 57 24.40 -8.81 11.02
CA THR A 57 25.17 -7.81 11.77
C THR A 57 25.97 -6.87 10.87
N GLU A 58 26.29 -7.30 9.65
CA GLU A 58 26.96 -6.49 8.62
C GLU A 58 25.98 -5.91 7.59
N GLY A 59 24.67 -6.16 7.76
CA GLY A 59 23.64 -5.67 6.87
C GLY A 59 23.36 -4.19 7.07
N TYR A 60 23.00 -3.51 5.97
CA TYR A 60 22.57 -2.11 6.01
C TYR A 60 21.07 -2.02 5.79
N LEU A 61 20.41 -1.18 6.59
CA LEU A 61 19.01 -0.86 6.41
C LEU A 61 18.89 0.45 5.64
N ILE A 62 18.32 0.37 4.44
CA ILE A 62 18.07 1.53 3.60
C ILE A 62 16.60 1.90 3.74
N PHE A 63 16.34 3.15 4.07
CA PHE A 63 15.00 3.73 4.09
C PHE A 63 14.90 4.75 2.97
N ASP A 64 13.80 4.67 2.22
CA ASP A 64 13.46 5.63 1.17
C ASP A 64 11.97 5.91 1.21
N ASP A 65 11.61 7.16 0.95
CA ASP A 65 10.21 7.58 0.85
C ASP A 65 9.78 7.49 -0.62
N THR A 66 8.84 6.58 -0.91
CA THR A 66 8.27 6.46 -2.27
C THR A 66 6.91 7.11 -2.35
N VAL A 67 6.66 7.87 -3.42
CA VAL A 67 5.30 8.32 -3.77
C VAL A 67 4.72 7.47 -4.90
N LEU A 68 3.55 6.90 -4.66
CA LEU A 68 2.86 6.08 -5.64
C LEU A 68 2.03 6.92 -6.61
N ASN A 69 2.31 6.77 -7.92
CA ASN A 69 1.48 7.35 -8.97
C ASN A 69 0.09 6.71 -8.97
N LYS A 70 -0.96 7.52 -8.91
CA LYS A 70 -2.36 7.09 -8.84
C LYS A 70 -3.19 7.79 -9.92
N LYS A 71 -2.79 7.62 -11.19
CA LYS A 71 -3.41 8.20 -12.40
C LYS A 71 -4.93 8.11 -12.56
N HIS A 72 -5.61 7.23 -11.84
CA HIS A 72 -7.06 7.03 -11.91
C HIS A 72 -7.79 7.33 -10.60
N SER A 73 -7.11 7.96 -9.65
CA SER A 73 -7.60 8.15 -8.29
C SER A 73 -8.11 9.56 -8.01
N ASN A 74 -8.66 10.23 -9.04
CA ASN A 74 -9.23 11.58 -8.96
C ASN A 74 -10.37 11.73 -7.91
N LYS A 75 -10.89 10.62 -7.38
CA LYS A 75 -11.91 10.57 -6.33
C LYS A 75 -11.34 10.33 -4.92
N ILE A 76 -10.02 10.26 -4.77
CA ILE A 76 -9.35 10.12 -3.47
C ILE A 76 -8.85 11.51 -3.06
N ASP A 77 -9.43 12.09 -2.02
CA ASP A 77 -9.23 13.50 -1.61
C ASP A 77 -7.77 13.92 -1.38
N LEU A 78 -6.85 12.99 -1.13
CA LEU A 78 -5.43 13.29 -0.88
C LEU A 78 -4.50 12.99 -2.04
N VAL A 79 -5.03 12.57 -3.18
CA VAL A 79 -4.23 12.50 -4.39
C VAL A 79 -3.87 13.93 -4.79
N ARG A 80 -2.57 14.22 -4.80
CA ARG A 80 -2.02 15.52 -5.18
C ARG A 80 -1.36 15.39 -6.55
N ARG A 81 -1.39 16.49 -7.30
CA ARG A 81 -0.61 16.60 -8.52
C ARG A 81 0.87 16.69 -8.15
N GLN A 82 1.68 15.85 -8.78
CA GLN A 82 3.12 15.81 -8.53
C GLN A 82 3.88 15.57 -9.83
N TYR A 83 5.12 16.05 -9.90
CA TYR A 83 5.98 15.77 -11.04
C TYR A 83 6.45 14.31 -11.00
N SER A 84 6.22 13.57 -12.09
CA SER A 84 6.76 12.23 -12.28
C SER A 84 8.04 12.31 -13.10
N GLY A 85 9.16 11.89 -12.52
CA GLY A 85 10.41 11.73 -13.24
C GLY A 85 10.31 10.67 -14.34
N ASN A 86 9.51 9.61 -14.14
CA ASN A 86 9.31 8.55 -15.13
C ASN A 86 8.55 9.05 -16.37
N GLU A 87 7.50 9.85 -16.16
CA GLU A 87 6.63 10.34 -17.24
C GLU A 87 7.09 11.71 -17.79
N HIS A 88 8.09 12.32 -17.15
CA HIS A 88 8.56 13.68 -17.44
C HIS A 88 7.45 14.74 -17.47
N GLN A 89 6.44 14.59 -16.61
CA GLN A 89 5.30 15.51 -16.53
C GLN A 89 4.60 15.46 -15.16
N VAL A 90 3.73 16.43 -14.89
CA VAL A 90 2.90 16.46 -13.69
C VAL A 90 1.75 15.45 -13.81
N VAL A 91 1.75 14.44 -12.95
CA VAL A 91 0.74 13.38 -12.86
C VAL A 91 -0.11 13.54 -11.59
N CYS A 92 -1.29 12.91 -11.57
CA CYS A 92 -2.12 12.71 -10.38
C CYS A 92 -1.99 11.24 -9.96
#